data_AF-A0A5C5PSS7-F1
#
_entry.id   AF-A0A5C5PSS7-F1
#
_cell.length_a   1.000
_cell.length_b   1.000
_cell.length_c   1.000
_cell.angle_alpha   90.00
_cell.angle_beta   90.00
_cell.angle_gamma   90.00
#
_symmetry.space_group_name_H-M   'P 1'
#
loop_
_entity.id
_entity.type
_entity.pdbx_description
1 polymer ?
#
loop_
_entity_poly.entity_id
_entity_poly.type
_entity_poly.pdbx_seq_one_letter_code
_entity_poly.pdbx_strand_id
1 'polypeptide(L)'
;MLDNQCDNQPVVHASDDPAADYAIRLPNAFINRCFADIFPKIKSELRGTLFDEELGATLTWELSEEPELISPKASPEMVCYLVISVEVEGKKTAGAVVYLHDHLYFFEKSNGYYLKFSGSPYIQLFPSDEFLLIVLRNKMSDVISVINKILSVVLIPRDVPDFFTTMPPMYIHSFPYNAPAATGFALRSFYFRNNIAQHTLSDNEPRVLGLHESVESERGEYDDVFRVQISHHLLETVITEKFWDPMPKEFAEEGALIRLLSFNLEMEDDYLALMVELGGRVRADVPGFDPEWSVDFKAPLDVRLKVFVAEDKTIRIKYDETHFPGFDLVANNQWAALYENLIPGLAKMIASEVGGAMVSNVTDVVGDIDEFLFELPAETFDIGDKSVTVFPHMTDIRSYSIDGSYYLNFAGVMNTSVNTR
;
A
#
# COMPACT_ATOMS: atom_id res chain seq x y z
N MET A 1 1.93 -16.57 28.51
CA MET A 1 0.51 -16.94 28.37
C MET A 1 -0.30 -15.67 28.50
N LEU A 2 -0.64 -15.05 27.36
CA LEU A 2 -1.65 -14.02 27.28
C LEU A 2 -2.65 -14.56 26.26
N ASP A 3 -3.77 -15.06 26.78
CA ASP A 3 -4.95 -15.39 26.01
C ASP A 3 -5.52 -14.07 25.46
N ASN A 4 -5.22 -13.76 24.20
CA ASN A 4 -5.97 -12.75 23.46
C ASN A 4 -7.32 -13.35 23.07
N GLN A 5 -8.27 -13.32 24.00
CA GLN A 5 -9.68 -13.35 23.65
C GLN A 5 -9.99 -12.04 22.91
N CYS A 6 -10.03 -12.11 21.58
CA CYS A 6 -10.73 -11.10 20.80
C CYS A 6 -12.22 -11.21 21.18
N ASP A 7 -12.67 -10.30 22.03
CA ASP A 7 -14.08 -10.13 22.34
C ASP A 7 -14.86 -9.89 21.03
N ASN A 8 -15.88 -10.72 20.81
CA ASN A 8 -16.82 -10.58 19.71
C ASN A 8 -17.59 -9.25 19.86
N GLN A 9 -17.08 -8.17 19.27
CA GLN A 9 -17.81 -6.91 19.14
C GLN A 9 -18.67 -6.91 17.86
N PRO A 10 -19.90 -6.37 17.92
CA PRO A 10 -20.76 -6.25 16.75
C PRO A 10 -20.19 -5.19 15.78
N VAL A 11 -19.87 -5.64 14.57
CA VAL A 11 -19.35 -4.84 13.46
C VAL A 11 -20.50 -4.08 12.78
N VAL A 12 -20.40 -2.76 12.72
CA VAL A 12 -21.26 -1.90 11.89
C VAL A 12 -20.53 -1.63 10.58
N HIS A 13 -21.19 -1.88 9.45
CA HIS A 13 -20.66 -1.63 8.12
C HIS A 13 -20.51 -0.13 7.88
N ALA A 14 -19.30 0.29 7.51
CA ALA A 14 -19.07 1.47 6.71
C ALA A 14 -18.17 1.06 5.53
N SER A 15 -18.53 1.50 4.33
CA SER A 15 -17.68 1.47 3.14
C SER A 15 -16.28 1.98 3.46
N ASP A 16 -15.25 1.41 2.80
CA ASP A 16 -13.91 1.99 2.70
C ASP A 16 -13.49 2.84 3.90
N ASP A 17 -13.41 2.25 5.11
CA ASP A 17 -13.20 3.05 6.33
C ASP A 17 -11.99 3.99 6.14
N PRO A 18 -12.22 5.32 6.12
CA PRO A 18 -11.21 6.29 5.75
C PRO A 18 -10.15 6.51 6.84
N ALA A 19 -10.26 5.85 7.98
CA ALA A 19 -9.35 6.02 9.10
C ALA A 19 -8.10 5.12 9.07
N ALA A 20 -7.93 4.25 8.07
CA ALA A 20 -6.74 3.38 7.99
C ALA A 20 -5.56 4.11 7.32
N ASP A 21 -4.48 4.30 8.08
CA ASP A 21 -3.24 4.88 7.56
C ASP A 21 -2.53 3.97 6.55
N TYR A 22 -2.77 2.66 6.67
CA TYR A 22 -2.25 1.64 5.77
C TYR A 22 -3.27 0.52 5.55
N ALA A 23 -3.49 0.16 4.28
CA ALA A 23 -4.33 -0.98 3.92
C ALA A 23 -3.78 -1.75 2.70
N ILE A 24 -3.86 -3.08 2.73
CA ILE A 24 -3.64 -3.94 1.56
C ILE A 24 -4.96 -4.56 1.15
N ARG A 25 -5.35 -4.51 -0.12
CA ARG A 25 -6.54 -5.17 -0.66
C ARG A 25 -6.15 -6.29 -1.61
N LEU A 26 -6.79 -7.44 -1.45
CA LEU A 26 -6.62 -8.65 -2.24
C LEU A 26 -7.96 -9.13 -2.78
N PRO A 27 -8.33 -8.75 -4.01
CA PRO A 27 -9.47 -9.33 -4.69
C PRO A 27 -9.39 -10.86 -4.81
N ASN A 28 -10.53 -11.53 -4.77
CA ASN A 28 -10.64 -12.97 -5.03
C ASN A 28 -10.12 -13.30 -6.44
N ALA A 29 -10.43 -12.45 -7.43
CA ALA A 29 -9.93 -12.61 -8.79
C ALA A 29 -8.41 -12.49 -8.88
N PHE A 30 -7.76 -11.61 -8.10
CA PHE A 30 -6.30 -11.58 -7.96
C PHE A 30 -5.74 -12.91 -7.42
N ILE A 31 -6.32 -13.44 -6.34
CA ILE A 31 -5.87 -14.71 -5.73
C ILE A 31 -6.07 -15.87 -6.71
N ASN A 32 -7.24 -15.95 -7.35
CA ASN A 32 -7.56 -16.99 -8.32
C ASN A 32 -6.64 -16.91 -9.55
N ARG A 33 -6.29 -15.70 -10.02
CA ARG A 33 -5.29 -15.53 -11.08
C ARG A 33 -3.92 -16.08 -10.64
N CYS A 34 -3.49 -15.79 -9.41
CA CYS A 34 -2.24 -16.35 -8.89
C CYS A 34 -2.25 -17.88 -8.89
N PHE A 35 -3.38 -18.51 -8.52
CA PHE A 35 -3.55 -19.95 -8.59
C PHE A 35 -3.50 -20.47 -10.03
N ALA A 36 -4.23 -19.84 -10.96
CA ALA A 36 -4.25 -20.22 -12.36
C ALA A 36 -2.87 -20.11 -13.03
N ASP A 37 -2.07 -19.10 -12.66
CA ASP A 37 -0.74 -18.89 -13.21
C ASP A 37 0.29 -19.92 -12.72
N ILE A 38 0.17 -20.35 -11.45
CA ILE A 38 1.13 -21.28 -10.84
C ILE A 38 0.75 -22.74 -11.02
N PHE A 39 -0.55 -23.07 -10.93
CA PHE A 39 -1.03 -24.45 -10.85
C PHE A 39 -0.55 -25.34 -12.00
N PRO A 40 -0.65 -24.94 -13.29
CA PRO A 40 -0.15 -25.76 -14.40
C PRO A 40 1.36 -26.03 -14.32
N LYS A 41 2.13 -25.10 -13.75
CA LYS A 41 3.59 -25.19 -13.63
C LYS A 41 4.01 -26.13 -12.50
N ILE A 42 3.17 -26.36 -11.49
CA ILE A 42 3.50 -27.19 -10.32
C ILE A 42 2.61 -28.44 -10.18
N LYS A 43 1.61 -28.66 -11.05
CA LYS A 43 0.64 -29.78 -10.96
C LYS A 43 1.28 -31.16 -10.72
N SER A 44 2.47 -31.43 -11.28
CA SER A 44 3.20 -32.68 -11.07
C SER A 44 3.57 -32.96 -9.61
N GLU A 45 3.70 -31.91 -8.80
CA GLU A 45 4.05 -31.94 -7.38
C GLU A 45 2.80 -32.05 -6.49
N LEU A 46 1.60 -31.89 -7.07
CA LEU A 46 0.32 -31.80 -6.35
C LEU A 46 -0.41 -33.13 -6.39
N ARG A 47 0.37 -34.20 -6.29
CA ARG A 47 -0.08 -35.57 -6.20
C ARG A 47 0.81 -36.31 -5.21
N GLY A 48 0.24 -37.32 -4.57
CA GLY A 48 0.97 -38.08 -3.57
C GLY A 48 0.52 -39.52 -3.50
N THR A 49 1.37 -40.33 -2.88
CA THR A 49 1.04 -41.70 -2.48
C THR A 49 1.31 -41.82 -0.99
N LEU A 50 0.32 -42.25 -0.23
CA LEU A 50 0.38 -42.43 1.21
C LEU A 50 0.00 -43.87 1.53
N PHE A 51 0.79 -44.52 2.39
CA PHE A 51 0.49 -45.86 2.86
C PHE A 51 -0.15 -45.79 4.26
N ASP A 52 -1.23 -46.55 4.44
CA ASP A 52 -1.86 -46.78 5.73
C ASP A 52 -1.59 -48.22 6.15
N GLU A 53 -0.65 -48.38 7.11
CA GLU A 53 -0.23 -49.69 7.61
C GLU A 53 -1.35 -50.43 8.34
N GLU A 54 -2.24 -49.70 9.02
CA GLU A 54 -3.34 -50.29 9.79
C GLU A 54 -4.42 -50.87 8.88
N LEU A 55 -4.70 -50.17 7.77
CA LEU A 55 -5.72 -50.57 6.80
C LEU A 55 -5.17 -51.44 5.67
N GLY A 56 -3.85 -51.62 5.58
CA GLY A 56 -3.19 -52.31 4.45
C GLY A 56 -3.54 -51.65 3.12
N ALA A 57 -3.63 -50.31 3.12
CA ALA A 57 -4.17 -49.53 2.02
C ALA A 57 -3.16 -48.50 1.51
N THR A 58 -3.06 -48.38 0.19
CA THR A 58 -2.29 -47.34 -0.49
C THR A 58 -3.27 -46.31 -1.04
N LEU A 59 -3.21 -45.08 -0.54
CA LEU A 59 -3.95 -43.93 -1.04
C LEU A 59 -3.08 -43.19 -2.06
N THR A 60 -3.56 -43.09 -3.29
CA THR A 60 -3.04 -42.19 -4.31
C THR A 60 -4.00 -41.03 -4.49
N TRP A 61 -3.48 -39.82 -4.58
CA TRP A 61 -4.29 -38.62 -4.73
C TRP A 61 -3.62 -37.62 -5.68
N GLU A 62 -4.42 -36.83 -6.37
CA GLU A 62 -3.98 -35.69 -7.16
C GLU A 62 -4.98 -34.55 -7.09
N LEU A 63 -4.48 -33.30 -7.10
CA LEU A 63 -5.31 -32.12 -7.29
C LEU A 63 -5.65 -32.02 -8.79
N SER A 64 -6.91 -32.29 -9.14
CA SER A 64 -7.33 -32.44 -10.53
C SER A 64 -7.46 -31.10 -11.25
N GLU A 65 -7.93 -30.09 -10.52
CA GLU A 65 -8.21 -28.73 -11.00
C GLU A 65 -7.55 -27.69 -10.10
N GLU A 66 -7.39 -26.47 -10.63
CA GLU A 66 -6.86 -25.35 -9.84
C GLU A 66 -7.78 -25.05 -8.65
N PRO A 67 -7.23 -24.69 -7.48
CA PRO A 67 -8.04 -24.24 -6.36
C PRO A 67 -8.80 -22.96 -6.72
N GLU A 68 -10.04 -22.86 -6.28
CA GLU A 68 -10.89 -21.68 -6.53
C GLU A 68 -11.30 -21.05 -5.21
N LEU A 69 -10.97 -19.77 -5.03
CA LEU A 69 -11.46 -18.98 -3.92
C LEU A 69 -12.85 -18.42 -4.26
N ILE A 70 -13.85 -18.82 -3.48
CA ILE A 70 -15.27 -18.62 -3.79
C ILE A 70 -15.96 -17.62 -2.86
N SER A 71 -15.34 -17.23 -1.74
CA SER A 71 -16.11 -16.64 -0.63
C SER A 71 -16.69 -15.27 -0.92
N PRO A 72 -18.00 -15.11 -0.66
CA PRO A 72 -18.60 -13.82 -0.53
C PRO A 72 -18.86 -13.46 0.95
N LYS A 73 -18.82 -14.38 1.95
CA LYS A 73 -19.58 -14.20 3.21
C LYS A 73 -18.94 -13.63 4.49
N ALA A 74 -17.63 -13.72 4.71
CA ALA A 74 -16.93 -13.00 5.80
C ALA A 74 -15.44 -13.39 5.88
N SER A 75 -15.07 -14.60 5.48
CA SER A 75 -13.69 -15.14 5.51
C SER A 75 -13.35 -15.82 4.19
N PRO A 76 -12.08 -15.92 3.76
CA PRO A 76 -11.76 -16.58 2.52
C PRO A 76 -12.10 -18.05 2.61
N GLU A 77 -12.85 -18.54 1.62
CA GLU A 77 -13.26 -19.93 1.48
C GLU A 77 -12.76 -20.40 0.13
N MET A 78 -12.17 -21.58 0.11
CA MET A 78 -11.62 -22.17 -1.09
C MET A 78 -12.20 -23.55 -1.33
N VAL A 79 -12.43 -23.85 -2.61
CA VAL A 79 -12.78 -25.17 -3.11
C VAL A 79 -11.56 -25.80 -3.75
N CYS A 80 -11.26 -27.04 -3.38
CA CYS A 80 -10.28 -27.86 -4.10
C CYS A 80 -10.94 -29.14 -4.59
N TYR A 81 -10.55 -29.57 -5.79
CA TYR A 81 -11.02 -30.79 -6.43
C TYR A 81 -9.90 -31.82 -6.45
N LEU A 82 -10.00 -32.84 -5.61
CA LEU A 82 -9.03 -33.94 -5.59
C LEU A 82 -9.62 -35.16 -6.28
N VAL A 83 -8.80 -35.87 -7.04
CA VAL A 83 -9.10 -37.24 -7.46
C VAL A 83 -8.32 -38.18 -6.54
N ILE A 84 -9.02 -39.06 -5.85
CA ILE A 84 -8.42 -40.06 -4.97
C ILE A 84 -8.66 -41.46 -5.53
N SER A 85 -7.69 -42.35 -5.31
CA SER A 85 -7.79 -43.77 -5.62
C SER A 85 -7.13 -44.55 -4.49
N VAL A 86 -7.87 -45.50 -3.92
CA VAL A 86 -7.37 -46.38 -2.85
C VAL A 86 -7.22 -47.80 -3.36
N GLU A 87 -6.03 -48.36 -3.14
CA GLU A 87 -5.70 -49.76 -3.39
C GLU A 87 -5.54 -50.47 -2.04
N VAL A 88 -6.21 -51.62 -1.89
CA VAL A 88 -6.08 -52.49 -0.71
C VAL A 88 -5.41 -53.77 -1.17
N GLU A 89 -4.55 -54.38 -0.35
CA GLU A 89 -3.79 -55.58 -0.73
C GLU A 89 -4.62 -56.61 -1.54
N GLY A 90 -4.20 -56.84 -2.79
CA GLY A 90 -4.82 -57.82 -3.69
C GLY A 90 -6.13 -57.39 -4.36
N LYS A 91 -6.59 -56.13 -4.22
CA LYS A 91 -7.81 -55.59 -4.86
C LYS A 91 -7.64 -54.16 -5.39
N LYS A 92 -8.00 -53.96 -6.67
CA LYS A 92 -8.29 -52.65 -7.31
C LYS A 92 -9.75 -52.24 -7.04
N THR A 93 -10.22 -51.00 -7.08
CA THR A 93 -9.74 -49.65 -6.73
C THR A 93 -11.05 -48.91 -6.48
N ALA A 94 -11.25 -48.28 -5.32
CA ALA A 94 -12.36 -47.33 -5.15
C ALA A 94 -11.81 -45.93 -5.43
N GLY A 95 -12.46 -45.18 -6.32
CA GLY A 95 -12.05 -43.83 -6.70
C GLY A 95 -13.21 -42.85 -6.60
N ALA A 96 -12.92 -41.63 -6.17
CA ALA A 96 -13.91 -40.57 -6.03
C ALA A 96 -13.29 -39.21 -6.33
N VAL A 97 -14.15 -38.27 -6.71
CA VAL A 97 -13.82 -36.84 -6.68
C VAL A 97 -14.13 -36.32 -5.30
N VAL A 98 -13.16 -35.66 -4.69
CA VAL A 98 -13.26 -35.03 -3.37
C VAL A 98 -13.34 -33.53 -3.57
N TYR A 99 -14.32 -32.92 -2.93
CA TYR A 99 -14.44 -31.47 -2.82
C TYR A 99 -14.01 -31.10 -1.40
N LEU A 100 -12.96 -30.28 -1.30
CA LEU A 100 -12.50 -29.73 -0.04
C LEU A 100 -12.98 -28.30 0.10
N HIS A 101 -13.60 -27.98 1.24
CA HIS A 101 -14.11 -26.64 1.54
C HIS A 101 -13.67 -26.23 2.94
N ASP A 102 -12.96 -25.11 3.08
CA ASP A 102 -12.59 -24.58 4.40
C ASP A 102 -12.21 -23.11 4.35
N HIS A 103 -12.12 -22.53 5.54
CA HIS A 103 -11.63 -21.20 5.78
C HIS A 103 -10.11 -21.14 5.64
N LEU A 104 -9.66 -20.18 4.84
CA LEU A 104 -8.26 -19.82 4.73
C LEU A 104 -7.95 -18.66 5.66
N TYR A 105 -6.73 -18.67 6.17
CA TYR A 105 -6.20 -17.63 7.03
C TYR A 105 -4.84 -17.20 6.51
N PHE A 106 -4.54 -15.93 6.70
CA PHE A 106 -3.21 -15.40 6.49
C PHE A 106 -2.38 -15.64 7.76
N PHE A 107 -1.24 -16.30 7.59
CA PHE A 107 -0.31 -16.60 8.66
C PHE A 107 0.93 -15.71 8.53
N GLU A 108 1.33 -15.14 9.66
CA GLU A 108 2.51 -14.28 9.76
C GLU A 108 3.81 -15.09 9.64
N LYS A 109 4.75 -14.54 8.87
CA LYS A 109 6.15 -14.94 8.78
C LYS A 109 7.03 -13.70 9.06
N SER A 110 8.35 -13.86 9.12
CA SER A 110 9.28 -12.77 9.37
C SER A 110 9.10 -11.58 8.41
N ASN A 111 8.87 -11.85 7.11
CA ASN A 111 8.89 -10.84 6.04
C ASN A 111 7.55 -10.70 5.31
N GLY A 112 6.49 -11.34 5.78
CA GLY A 112 5.26 -11.44 5.00
C GLY A 112 4.12 -12.17 5.69
N TYR A 113 2.99 -12.19 4.99
CA TYR A 113 1.88 -13.08 5.28
C TYR A 113 1.72 -14.06 4.14
N TYR A 114 1.30 -15.29 4.45
CA TYR A 114 1.01 -16.30 3.44
C TYR A 114 -0.31 -16.99 3.74
N LEU A 115 -1.01 -17.39 2.68
CA LEU A 115 -2.33 -18.02 2.80
C LEU A 115 -2.17 -19.50 3.19
N LYS A 116 -3.00 -19.99 4.10
CA LYS A 116 -2.98 -21.39 4.55
C LYS A 116 -4.35 -21.79 5.13
N PHE A 117 -4.67 -23.09 5.10
CA PHE A 117 -5.71 -23.64 5.96
C PHE A 117 -5.27 -23.60 7.45
N SER A 118 -6.14 -23.12 8.35
CA SER A 118 -5.86 -23.18 9.80
C SER A 118 -6.28 -24.51 10.43
N GLY A 119 -7.20 -25.24 9.81
CA GLY A 119 -7.80 -26.46 10.33
C GLY A 119 -7.82 -27.62 9.32
N SER A 120 -8.67 -28.61 9.62
CA SER A 120 -8.99 -29.70 8.69
C SER A 120 -10.21 -29.29 7.88
N PRO A 121 -10.13 -29.27 6.54
CA PRO A 121 -11.23 -28.80 5.73
C PRO A 121 -12.42 -29.76 5.77
N TYR A 122 -13.59 -29.22 5.45
CA TYR A 122 -14.77 -30.02 5.21
C TYR A 122 -14.57 -30.84 3.92
N ILE A 123 -14.94 -32.12 3.98
CA ILE A 123 -14.74 -33.10 2.91
C ILE A 123 -16.10 -33.55 2.38
N GLN A 124 -16.30 -33.42 1.08
CA GLN A 124 -17.44 -33.98 0.36
C GLN A 124 -16.96 -34.92 -0.75
N LEU A 125 -17.53 -36.12 -0.84
CA LEU A 125 -17.16 -37.15 -1.83
C LEU A 125 -18.26 -37.33 -2.88
N PHE A 126 -17.85 -37.51 -4.14
CA PHE A 126 -18.74 -37.90 -5.23
C PHE A 126 -18.14 -39.03 -6.10
N PRO A 127 -18.82 -40.21 -6.18
CA PRO A 127 -19.95 -40.63 -5.36
C PRO A 127 -19.58 -40.78 -3.87
N SER A 128 -20.58 -40.78 -2.97
CA SER A 128 -20.34 -41.00 -1.55
C SER A 128 -19.82 -42.42 -1.29
N ASP A 129 -18.74 -42.54 -0.51
CA ASP A 129 -18.13 -43.81 -0.12
C ASP A 129 -17.57 -43.70 1.31
N GLU A 130 -18.10 -44.49 2.24
CA GLU A 130 -17.72 -44.44 3.66
C GLU A 130 -16.29 -44.93 3.91
N PHE A 131 -15.81 -45.92 3.14
CA PHE A 131 -14.46 -46.43 3.28
C PHE A 131 -13.44 -45.37 2.82
N LEU A 132 -13.67 -44.78 1.65
CA LEU A 132 -12.82 -43.69 1.17
C LEU A 132 -12.82 -42.49 2.12
N LEU A 133 -13.97 -42.17 2.73
CA LEU A 133 -14.06 -41.09 3.70
C LEU A 133 -13.20 -41.35 4.94
N ILE A 134 -13.16 -42.59 5.44
CA ILE A 134 -12.33 -42.97 6.60
C ILE A 134 -10.84 -42.86 6.24
N VAL A 135 -10.42 -43.47 5.12
CA VAL A 135 -9.02 -43.44 4.68
C VAL A 135 -8.55 -42.00 4.46
N LEU A 136 -9.35 -41.18 3.78
CA LEU A 136 -9.01 -39.79 3.51
C LEU A 136 -8.91 -38.97 4.80
N ARG A 137 -9.83 -39.15 5.76
CA ARG A 137 -9.78 -38.47 7.06
C ARG A 137 -8.50 -38.78 7.83
N ASN A 138 -8.03 -40.04 7.79
CA ASN A 138 -6.78 -40.44 8.46
C ASN A 138 -5.54 -39.81 7.81
N LYS A 139 -5.58 -39.56 6.50
CA LYS A 139 -4.46 -39.02 5.72
C LYS A 139 -4.59 -37.54 5.40
N MET A 140 -5.59 -36.88 5.94
CA MET A 140 -5.95 -35.52 5.52
C MET A 140 -4.88 -34.49 5.88
N SER A 141 -4.20 -34.66 7.01
CA SER A 141 -3.10 -33.78 7.42
C SER A 141 -1.96 -33.76 6.40
N ASP A 142 -1.65 -34.91 5.79
CA ASP A 142 -0.58 -35.04 4.81
C ASP A 142 -0.95 -34.37 3.48
N VAL A 143 -2.19 -34.59 3.01
CA VAL A 143 -2.75 -33.92 1.82
C VAL A 143 -2.75 -32.40 2.02
N ILE A 144 -3.24 -31.93 3.16
CA ILE A 144 -3.31 -30.50 3.48
C ILE A 144 -1.93 -29.88 3.66
N SER A 145 -0.96 -30.62 4.21
CA SER A 145 0.44 -30.17 4.27
C SER A 145 0.99 -29.84 2.88
N VAL A 146 0.68 -30.65 1.86
CA VAL A 146 1.08 -30.39 0.48
C VAL A 146 0.31 -29.22 -0.13
N ILE A 147 -1.01 -29.16 0.03
CA ILE A 147 -1.83 -28.04 -0.49
C ILE A 147 -1.39 -26.69 0.11
N ASN A 148 -1.08 -26.66 1.40
CA ASN A 148 -0.60 -25.47 2.10
C ASN A 148 0.72 -24.93 1.53
N LYS A 149 1.57 -25.76 0.92
CA LYS A 149 2.79 -25.28 0.24
C LYS A 149 2.45 -24.40 -0.98
N ILE A 150 1.37 -24.70 -1.69
CA ILE A 150 0.88 -23.88 -2.81
C ILE A 150 0.25 -22.61 -2.29
N LEU A 151 -0.62 -22.72 -1.28
CA LEU A 151 -1.30 -21.55 -0.72
C LEU A 151 -0.29 -20.52 -0.21
N SER A 152 0.87 -21.00 0.25
CA SER A 152 1.96 -20.13 0.68
C SER A 152 2.54 -19.26 -0.44
N VAL A 153 2.35 -19.62 -1.72
CA VAL A 153 2.75 -18.82 -2.91
C VAL A 153 1.98 -17.51 -2.97
N VAL A 154 0.76 -17.46 -2.41
CA VAL A 154 0.03 -16.20 -2.22
C VAL A 154 0.68 -15.47 -1.05
N LEU A 155 1.79 -14.81 -1.36
CA LEU A 155 2.56 -13.98 -0.45
C LEU A 155 2.00 -12.57 -0.45
N ILE A 156 1.90 -12.00 0.74
CA ILE A 156 1.72 -10.57 0.92
C ILE A 156 2.99 -10.03 1.58
N PRO A 157 3.73 -9.14 0.93
CA PRO A 157 4.88 -8.51 1.56
C PRO A 157 4.43 -7.75 2.81
N ARG A 158 5.17 -7.95 3.91
CA ARG A 158 4.95 -7.26 5.19
C ARG A 158 5.58 -5.87 5.18
N ASP A 159 6.54 -5.64 4.29
CA ASP A 159 7.46 -4.51 4.38
C ASP A 159 6.71 -3.19 4.22
N VAL A 160 6.57 -2.54 5.37
CA VAL A 160 6.07 -1.19 5.55
C VAL A 160 7.31 -0.31 5.58
N PRO A 161 7.29 0.87 4.95
CA PRO A 161 8.44 1.74 4.93
C PRO A 161 9.11 1.96 6.29
N ASP A 162 10.44 1.85 6.34
CA ASP A 162 11.23 1.95 7.57
C ASP A 162 11.11 3.31 8.29
N PHE A 163 10.62 4.34 7.61
CA PHE A 163 10.34 5.64 8.22
C PHE A 163 9.02 5.70 8.97
N PHE A 164 8.17 4.67 8.91
CA PHE A 164 6.99 4.57 9.77
C PHE A 164 7.41 4.06 11.15
N THR A 165 7.96 4.97 11.95
CA THR A 165 8.59 4.67 13.25
C THR A 165 7.65 3.98 14.26
N THR A 166 6.33 4.04 14.05
CA THR A 166 5.34 3.38 14.90
C THR A 166 4.19 2.79 14.09
N MET A 167 4.38 1.66 13.41
CA MET A 167 3.22 0.90 12.94
C MET A 167 2.58 0.12 14.12
N PRO A 168 1.28 0.28 14.39
CA PRO A 168 0.57 -0.63 15.28
C PRO A 168 0.44 -2.02 14.65
N PRO A 169 0.12 -3.07 15.43
CA PRO A 169 -0.01 -4.43 14.93
C PRO A 169 -0.92 -4.45 13.70
N MET A 170 -0.48 -5.07 12.61
CA MET A 170 -1.36 -5.33 11.47
C MET A 170 -2.45 -6.30 11.92
N TYR A 171 -3.70 -5.89 11.80
CA TYR A 171 -4.85 -6.73 12.08
C TYR A 171 -5.48 -7.15 10.76
N ILE A 172 -5.70 -8.46 10.63
CA ILE A 172 -6.32 -9.06 9.47
C ILE A 172 -7.83 -8.98 9.66
N HIS A 173 -8.48 -7.99 9.04
CA HIS A 173 -9.94 -7.80 9.12
C HIS A 173 -10.58 -8.05 7.76
N SER A 174 -11.24 -9.20 7.61
CA SER A 174 -12.12 -9.46 6.48
C SER A 174 -13.51 -8.87 6.76
N PHE A 175 -13.92 -7.89 5.94
CA PHE A 175 -15.24 -7.25 6.07
C PHE A 175 -16.29 -8.00 5.25
N PRO A 176 -17.49 -8.30 5.81
CA PRO A 176 -18.62 -8.71 4.99
C PRO A 176 -19.22 -7.48 4.27
N TYR A 177 -19.55 -7.65 3.00
CA TYR A 177 -20.52 -6.94 2.14
C TYR A 177 -20.84 -5.44 2.27
N ASN A 178 -20.52 -4.72 1.19
CA ASN A 178 -21.40 -3.97 0.25
C ASN A 178 -20.54 -2.95 -0.54
N ALA A 179 -19.30 -3.30 -0.86
CA ALA A 179 -18.54 -2.60 -1.88
C ALA A 179 -19.13 -3.00 -3.25
N PRO A 180 -19.41 -2.07 -4.16
CA PRO A 180 -19.85 -2.43 -5.50
C PRO A 180 -18.70 -3.18 -6.20
N ALA A 181 -18.95 -4.44 -6.58
CA ALA A 181 -18.10 -5.33 -7.37
C ALA A 181 -16.58 -5.07 -7.30
N ALA A 182 -15.97 -5.56 -6.24
CA ALA A 182 -14.61 -6.11 -6.17
C ALA A 182 -14.59 -7.00 -4.91
N THR A 183 -14.95 -8.28 -5.06
CA THR A 183 -15.02 -9.22 -3.93
C THR A 183 -13.59 -9.51 -3.46
N GLY A 184 -13.15 -8.95 -2.33
CA GLY A 184 -11.75 -9.06 -1.89
C GLY A 184 -11.54 -8.85 -0.40
N PHE A 185 -10.40 -9.33 0.10
CA PHE A 185 -9.96 -9.18 1.49
C PHE A 185 -9.17 -7.89 1.68
N ALA A 186 -9.28 -7.28 2.86
CA ALA A 186 -8.44 -6.15 3.25
C ALA A 186 -7.59 -6.50 4.48
N LEU A 187 -6.30 -6.21 4.45
CA LEU A 187 -5.43 -6.18 5.64
C LEU A 187 -5.27 -4.71 6.04
N ARG A 188 -5.45 -4.38 7.32
CA ARG A 188 -5.40 -2.98 7.78
C ARG A 188 -4.51 -2.84 9.01
N SER A 189 -3.90 -1.67 9.14
CA SER A 189 -3.35 -1.20 10.41
C SER A 189 -4.04 0.10 10.79
N PHE A 190 -4.39 0.23 12.08
CA PHE A 190 -5.10 1.39 12.61
C PHE A 190 -4.24 2.08 13.66
N TYR A 191 -3.91 3.34 13.42
CA TYR A 191 -3.27 4.17 14.43
C TYR A 191 -4.31 5.03 15.15
N PHE A 192 -4.64 4.64 16.37
CA PHE A 192 -5.41 5.50 17.26
C PHE A 192 -4.45 6.31 18.11
N ARG A 193 -4.23 7.59 17.76
CA ARG A 193 -3.65 8.54 18.71
C ARG A 193 -4.68 8.69 19.84
N ASN A 194 -4.40 8.14 21.02
CA ASN A 194 -5.14 8.47 22.23
C ASN A 194 -5.04 9.99 22.47
N ASN A 195 -6.06 10.73 22.04
CA ASN A 195 -6.62 11.94 22.66
C ASN A 195 -7.66 12.58 21.71
N ILE A 196 -8.84 11.95 21.59
CA ILE A 196 -10.07 12.72 21.35
C ILE A 196 -10.38 13.43 22.67
N ALA A 197 -9.71 14.56 22.88
CA ALA A 197 -10.11 15.55 23.87
C ALA A 197 -10.29 16.86 23.11
N GLN A 198 -11.52 17.05 22.63
CA GLN A 198 -12.22 18.33 22.50
C GLN A 198 -11.42 19.49 21.91
N HIS A 199 -11.69 19.81 20.63
CA HIS A 199 -12.12 21.17 20.32
C HIS A 199 -13.15 21.14 19.19
N THR A 200 -14.33 21.62 19.55
CA THR A 200 -15.51 21.93 18.75
C THR A 200 -15.21 22.39 17.32
N LEU A 201 -15.76 21.66 16.36
CA LEU A 201 -16.23 22.23 15.10
C LEU A 201 -17.15 23.41 15.43
N SER A 202 -16.79 24.62 15.03
CA SER A 202 -17.73 25.73 14.90
C SER A 202 -17.75 26.19 13.45
N ASP A 203 -18.95 26.06 12.89
CA ASP A 203 -19.42 26.40 11.55
C ASP A 203 -18.78 27.62 10.90
N ASN A 204 -18.32 27.43 9.66
CA ASN A 204 -18.71 28.23 8.48
C ASN A 204 -18.18 27.55 7.19
N GLU A 205 -19.06 26.80 6.51
CA GLU A 205 -18.88 26.45 5.08
C GLU A 205 -19.08 27.73 4.20
N PRO A 206 -18.62 27.72 2.93
CA PRO A 206 -19.46 27.16 1.88
C PRO A 206 -18.75 26.10 1.04
N ARG A 207 -19.48 25.00 0.85
CA ARG A 207 -19.35 24.01 -0.21
C ARG A 207 -19.10 24.66 -1.56
N VAL A 208 -18.05 24.23 -2.25
CA VAL A 208 -18.06 24.23 -3.71
C VAL A 208 -18.78 22.96 -4.15
N LEU A 209 -20.05 23.13 -4.52
CA LEU A 209 -20.81 22.17 -5.31
C LEU A 209 -20.45 22.38 -6.79
N GLY A 210 -19.91 21.34 -7.43
CA GLY A 210 -19.73 21.24 -8.88
C GLY A 210 -18.30 20.82 -9.22
N LEU A 211 -17.99 19.65 -9.76
CA LEU A 211 -18.82 18.68 -10.47
C LEU A 211 -18.77 17.32 -9.78
N HIS A 212 -19.92 16.63 -9.76
CA HIS A 212 -19.89 15.19 -9.92
C HIS A 212 -19.18 14.92 -11.26
N GLU A 213 -17.89 14.64 -11.22
CA GLU A 213 -17.38 13.66 -12.15
C GLU A 213 -18.05 12.36 -11.75
N SER A 214 -19.07 12.01 -12.53
CA SER A 214 -19.36 10.62 -12.79
C SER A 214 -18.04 9.97 -13.19
N VAL A 215 -17.34 9.35 -12.25
CA VAL A 215 -16.38 8.29 -12.58
C VAL A 215 -17.22 7.11 -13.06
N GLU A 216 -17.81 7.30 -14.24
CA GLU A 216 -18.45 6.27 -15.03
C GLU A 216 -17.35 5.27 -15.41
N SER A 217 -17.51 4.05 -14.92
CA SER A 217 -17.43 2.86 -15.79
C SER A 217 -16.08 2.28 -16.22
N GLU A 218 -15.01 2.35 -15.42
CA GLU A 218 -13.87 1.42 -15.57
C GLU A 218 -13.51 0.71 -14.25
N ARG A 219 -14.52 0.16 -13.56
CA ARG A 219 -14.31 -0.79 -12.44
C ARG A 219 -13.84 -2.19 -12.88
N GLY A 220 -13.49 -2.38 -14.16
CA GLY A 220 -13.06 -3.67 -14.72
C GLY A 220 -11.56 -3.94 -14.70
N GLU A 221 -10.70 -2.92 -14.58
CA GLU A 221 -9.24 -3.09 -14.71
C GLU A 221 -8.51 -3.42 -13.39
N TYR A 222 -9.19 -3.37 -12.24
CA TYR A 222 -8.54 -3.51 -10.92
C TYR A 222 -9.02 -4.70 -10.08
N ASP A 223 -9.81 -5.61 -10.67
CA ASP A 223 -10.32 -6.79 -9.96
C ASP A 223 -9.26 -7.91 -9.86
N ASP A 224 -8.21 -7.88 -10.68
CA ASP A 224 -7.18 -8.91 -10.70
C ASP A 224 -5.84 -8.44 -10.12
N VAL A 225 -5.75 -7.26 -9.50
CA VAL A 225 -4.52 -6.73 -8.89
C VAL A 225 -4.64 -6.63 -7.37
N PHE A 226 -3.51 -6.73 -6.65
CA PHE A 226 -3.47 -6.32 -5.25
C PHE A 226 -3.28 -4.81 -5.17
N ARG A 227 -3.74 -4.20 -4.07
CA ARG A 227 -3.57 -2.76 -3.82
C ARG A 227 -2.98 -2.52 -2.46
N VAL A 228 -2.03 -1.62 -2.35
CA VAL A 228 -1.54 -1.05 -1.09
C VAL A 228 -1.98 0.41 -1.05
N GLN A 229 -2.52 0.86 0.07
CA GLN A 229 -3.05 2.20 0.25
C GLN A 229 -2.34 2.83 1.44
N ILE A 230 -1.83 4.05 1.25
CA ILE A 230 -1.19 4.86 2.29
C ILE A 230 -1.99 6.15 2.42
N SER A 231 -2.38 6.52 3.65
CA SER A 231 -3.14 7.76 3.88
C SER A 231 -2.30 9.00 3.65
N HIS A 232 -2.96 10.09 3.27
CA HIS A 232 -2.36 11.43 3.22
C HIS A 232 -1.76 11.84 4.56
N HIS A 233 -2.45 11.57 5.68
CA HIS A 233 -1.96 11.88 7.02
C HIS A 233 -0.60 11.21 7.31
N LEU A 234 -0.49 9.95 6.91
CA LEU A 234 0.72 9.17 7.10
C LEU A 234 1.86 9.67 6.19
N LEU A 235 1.56 10.04 4.94
CA LEU A 235 2.51 10.69 4.04
C LEU A 235 2.96 12.06 4.58
N GLU A 236 2.05 12.90 5.04
CA GLU A 236 2.32 14.23 5.62
C GLU A 236 3.23 14.13 6.84
N THR A 237 3.01 13.15 7.71
CA THR A 237 3.87 12.89 8.88
C THR A 237 5.30 12.60 8.45
N VAL A 238 5.49 11.77 7.41
CA VAL A 238 6.81 11.42 6.89
C VAL A 238 7.47 12.59 6.22
N ILE A 239 6.72 13.32 5.38
CA ILE A 239 7.24 14.53 4.74
C ILE A 239 7.70 15.53 5.80
N THR A 240 6.94 15.65 6.88
CA THR A 240 7.26 16.52 8.01
C THR A 240 8.57 16.08 8.67
N GLU A 241 8.65 14.84 9.14
CA GLU A 241 9.78 14.35 9.94
C GLU A 241 11.08 14.22 9.13
N LYS A 242 10.99 13.83 7.86
CA LYS A 242 12.17 13.50 7.03
C LYS A 242 12.67 14.68 6.21
N PHE A 243 11.79 15.55 5.74
CA PHE A 243 12.16 16.64 4.85
C PHE A 243 11.94 18.01 5.47
N TRP A 244 10.76 18.24 6.05
CA TRP A 244 10.44 19.56 6.58
C TRP A 244 11.25 19.88 7.84
N ASP A 245 11.20 19.07 8.89
CA ASP A 245 11.84 19.38 10.17
C ASP A 245 13.36 19.58 10.06
N PRO A 246 14.11 18.79 9.25
CA PRO A 246 15.55 18.99 9.08
C PRO A 246 15.91 20.18 8.18
N MET A 247 15.00 20.65 7.32
CA MET A 247 15.29 21.69 6.33
C MET A 247 15.47 23.08 6.99
N PRO A 248 16.54 23.84 6.65
CA PRO A 248 16.67 25.24 7.06
C PRO A 248 15.44 26.06 6.69
N LYS A 249 14.94 26.85 7.65
CA LYS A 249 13.74 27.69 7.46
C LYS A 249 14.06 29.14 7.15
N GLU A 250 15.32 29.53 7.16
CA GLU A 250 15.75 30.89 6.90
C GLU A 250 16.95 30.88 5.93
N PHE A 251 16.87 31.69 4.90
CA PHE A 251 17.94 31.91 3.93
C PHE A 251 18.26 33.40 3.92
N ALA A 252 19.49 33.75 4.28
CA ALA A 252 19.94 35.13 4.36
C ALA A 252 21.15 35.36 3.43
N GLU A 253 21.04 36.34 2.54
CA GLU A 253 22.12 36.73 1.62
C GLU A 253 22.05 38.24 1.36
N GLU A 254 23.19 38.93 1.52
CA GLU A 254 23.36 40.36 1.21
C GLU A 254 22.25 41.31 1.70
N GLY A 255 21.71 41.06 2.90
CA GLY A 255 20.65 41.89 3.50
C GLY A 255 19.22 41.46 3.16
N ALA A 256 19.04 40.48 2.26
CA ALA A 256 17.80 39.76 2.08
C ALA A 256 17.67 38.63 3.10
N LEU A 257 16.44 38.37 3.55
CA LEU A 257 16.05 37.27 4.41
C LEU A 257 14.75 36.68 3.87
N ILE A 258 14.80 35.44 3.37
CA ILE A 258 13.64 34.64 2.99
C ILE A 258 13.42 33.54 4.03
N ARG A 259 12.17 33.24 4.34
CA ARG A 259 11.73 32.27 5.34
C ARG A 259 10.72 31.30 4.76
N LEU A 260 10.86 30.02 5.12
CA LEU A 260 9.84 28.99 4.89
C LEU A 260 9.00 28.91 6.17
N LEU A 261 7.71 29.27 6.07
CA LEU A 261 6.86 29.46 7.25
C LEU A 261 6.12 28.18 7.62
N SER A 262 5.41 27.63 6.65
CA SER A 262 4.57 26.45 6.78
C SER A 262 4.51 25.72 5.45
N PHE A 263 4.00 24.49 5.42
CA PHE A 263 3.69 23.81 4.18
C PHE A 263 2.33 23.14 4.26
N ASN A 264 1.70 22.96 3.10
CA ASN A 264 0.58 22.04 2.90
C ASN A 264 1.02 20.94 1.93
N LEU A 265 0.56 19.71 2.15
CA LEU A 265 0.81 18.60 1.23
C LEU A 265 -0.40 18.39 0.33
N GLU A 266 -0.21 18.50 -0.97
CA GLU A 266 -1.21 18.17 -2.00
C GLU A 266 -0.76 16.91 -2.76
N MET A 267 -1.72 16.13 -3.26
CA MET A 267 -1.44 14.91 -4.01
C MET A 267 -2.24 14.89 -5.31
N GLU A 268 -1.56 14.56 -6.39
CA GLU A 268 -2.14 14.42 -7.72
C GLU A 268 -1.44 13.26 -8.42
N ASP A 269 -2.19 12.22 -8.79
CA ASP A 269 -1.66 10.97 -9.37
C ASP A 269 -0.46 10.39 -8.59
N ASP A 270 0.70 10.26 -9.24
CA ASP A 270 1.96 9.77 -8.68
C ASP A 270 2.85 10.90 -8.12
N TYR A 271 2.31 12.11 -7.95
CA TYR A 271 3.03 13.28 -7.41
C TYR A 271 2.53 13.72 -6.03
N LEU A 272 3.49 14.17 -5.24
CA LEU A 272 3.30 14.88 -3.98
C LEU A 272 3.79 16.32 -4.17
N ALA A 273 2.89 17.29 -4.03
CA ALA A 273 3.22 18.71 -4.12
C ALA A 273 3.29 19.31 -2.71
N LEU A 274 4.46 19.81 -2.33
CA LEU A 274 4.65 20.55 -1.08
C LEU A 274 4.44 22.03 -1.38
N MET A 275 3.31 22.56 -0.95
CA MET A 275 2.94 23.96 -1.10
C MET A 275 3.48 24.74 0.10
N VAL A 276 4.66 25.34 -0.05
CA VAL A 276 5.39 26.01 1.04
C VAL A 276 5.08 27.51 1.06
N GLU A 277 4.60 27.98 2.19
CA GLU A 277 4.37 29.40 2.44
C GLU A 277 5.71 30.11 2.65
N LEU A 278 5.94 31.17 1.87
CA LEU A 278 7.15 31.97 1.93
C LEU A 278 6.88 33.32 2.59
N GLY A 279 7.83 33.77 3.41
CA GLY A 279 7.88 35.14 3.92
C GLY A 279 9.25 35.75 3.67
N GLY A 280 9.34 37.04 3.43
CA GLY A 280 10.65 37.63 3.18
C GLY A 280 10.74 39.13 3.43
N ARG A 281 11.99 39.59 3.57
CA ARG A 281 12.35 41.00 3.63
C ARG A 281 13.70 41.24 3.00
N VAL A 282 13.93 42.46 2.54
CA VAL A 282 15.23 42.92 2.05
C VAL A 282 15.60 44.23 2.72
N ARG A 283 16.83 44.33 3.18
CA ARG A 283 17.43 45.55 3.73
C ARG A 283 18.65 45.91 2.91
N ALA A 284 18.77 47.16 2.51
CA ALA A 284 20.01 47.65 1.90
C ALA A 284 20.84 48.37 2.97
N ASP A 285 22.12 48.00 3.09
CA ASP A 285 23.03 48.66 4.01
C ASP A 285 23.47 50.01 3.44
N VAL A 286 22.80 51.09 3.86
CA VAL A 286 23.14 52.44 3.44
C VAL A 286 23.60 53.27 4.64
N PRO A 287 24.80 53.86 4.62
CA PRO A 287 25.28 54.66 5.75
C PRO A 287 24.31 55.80 6.13
N GLY A 288 23.71 55.69 7.31
CA GLY A 288 22.76 56.68 7.87
C GLY A 288 21.29 56.44 7.56
N PHE A 289 20.93 55.43 6.76
CA PHE A 289 19.55 55.06 6.42
C PHE A 289 19.39 53.53 6.38
N ASP A 290 18.27 53.00 6.86
CA ASP A 290 18.01 51.54 6.82
C ASP A 290 16.73 51.28 6.00
N PRO A 291 16.79 51.37 4.66
CA PRO A 291 15.64 51.07 3.81
C PRO A 291 15.32 49.58 3.86
N GLU A 292 14.06 49.26 4.16
CA GLU A 292 13.55 47.89 4.27
C GLU A 292 12.35 47.69 3.36
N TRP A 293 12.38 46.60 2.61
CA TRP A 293 11.28 46.12 1.76
C TRP A 293 10.76 44.79 2.29
N SER A 294 9.45 44.62 2.28
CA SER A 294 8.83 43.32 2.44
C SER A 294 8.78 42.62 1.08
N VAL A 295 8.98 41.30 1.06
CA VAL A 295 8.81 40.47 -0.12
C VAL A 295 7.40 39.88 -0.07
N ASP A 296 6.57 40.24 -1.03
CA ASP A 296 5.18 39.80 -1.13
C ASP A 296 5.06 38.73 -2.23
N PHE A 297 4.91 37.47 -1.83
CA PHE A 297 4.83 36.33 -2.75
C PHE A 297 3.41 36.16 -3.29
N LYS A 298 3.29 35.96 -4.61
CA LYS A 298 1.99 35.86 -5.30
C LYS A 298 1.34 34.49 -5.16
N ALA A 299 2.11 33.48 -4.79
CA ALA A 299 1.70 32.11 -4.59
C ALA A 299 2.68 31.40 -3.64
N PRO A 300 2.33 30.23 -3.09
CA PRO A 300 3.28 29.36 -2.41
C PRO A 300 4.37 28.85 -3.37
N LEU A 301 5.49 28.41 -2.79
CA LEU A 301 6.47 27.60 -3.49
C LEU A 301 5.91 26.19 -3.69
N ASP A 302 5.87 25.71 -4.93
CA ASP A 302 5.42 24.36 -5.28
C ASP A 302 6.64 23.47 -5.52
N VAL A 303 6.94 22.58 -4.58
CA VAL A 303 7.98 21.56 -4.69
C VAL A 303 7.32 20.23 -5.02
N ARG A 304 7.60 19.69 -6.21
CA ARG A 304 7.01 18.43 -6.70
C ARG A 304 7.95 17.27 -6.47
N LEU A 305 7.46 16.27 -5.77
CA LEU A 305 8.12 14.99 -5.56
C LEU A 305 7.34 13.91 -6.32
N LYS A 306 8.07 13.08 -7.05
CA LYS A 306 7.51 11.95 -7.78
C LYS A 306 7.64 10.67 -6.99
N VAL A 307 6.54 9.92 -6.90
CA VAL A 307 6.52 8.55 -6.39
C VAL A 307 6.68 7.60 -7.56
N PHE A 308 7.62 6.68 -7.49
CA PHE A 308 7.86 5.74 -8.59
C PHE A 308 8.40 4.40 -8.09
N VAL A 309 8.40 3.41 -8.97
CA VAL A 309 9.04 2.11 -8.75
C VAL A 309 10.39 2.11 -9.45
N ALA A 310 11.46 2.00 -8.68
CA ALA A 310 12.82 1.94 -9.17
C ALA A 310 13.16 0.57 -9.80
N GLU A 311 14.27 0.52 -10.53
CA GLU A 311 14.70 -0.71 -11.23
C GLU A 311 14.97 -1.87 -10.27
N ASP A 312 15.47 -1.56 -9.08
CA ASP A 312 15.72 -2.48 -7.96
C ASP A 312 14.46 -2.96 -7.25
N LYS A 313 13.26 -2.63 -7.78
CA LYS A 313 11.94 -3.00 -7.25
C LYS A 313 11.61 -2.36 -5.91
N THR A 314 12.31 -1.29 -5.56
CA THR A 314 11.92 -0.42 -4.45
C THR A 314 10.93 0.63 -4.93
N ILE A 315 9.97 1.01 -4.08
CA ILE A 315 9.15 2.19 -4.30
C ILE A 315 9.84 3.36 -3.61
N ARG A 316 9.97 4.48 -4.31
CA ARG A 316 10.73 5.64 -3.84
C ARG A 316 9.96 6.94 -4.07
N ILE A 317 10.27 7.95 -3.25
CA ILE A 317 9.92 9.35 -3.48
C ILE A 317 11.18 10.07 -3.89
N LYS A 318 11.15 10.77 -5.02
CA LYS A 318 12.29 11.59 -5.46
C LYS A 318 11.83 12.97 -5.87
N TYR A 319 12.69 13.95 -5.67
CA TYR A 319 12.56 15.26 -6.29
C TYR A 319 12.37 15.16 -7.81
N ASP A 320 11.40 15.91 -8.33
CA ASP A 320 11.20 16.08 -9.78
C ASP A 320 11.47 17.53 -10.20
N GLU A 321 10.67 18.47 -9.69
CA GLU A 321 10.78 19.89 -10.05
C GLU A 321 10.33 20.84 -8.94
N THR A 322 10.66 22.12 -9.09
CA THR A 322 10.17 23.20 -8.22
C THR A 322 9.70 24.37 -9.07
N HIS A 323 8.48 24.84 -8.79
CA HIS A 323 7.93 26.04 -9.38
C HIS A 323 8.02 27.19 -8.38
N PHE A 324 8.89 28.15 -8.70
CA PHE A 324 9.08 29.33 -7.88
C PHE A 324 7.98 30.37 -8.14
N PRO A 325 7.36 30.92 -7.09
CA PRO A 325 6.33 31.92 -7.25
C PRO A 325 6.96 33.26 -7.63
N GLY A 326 6.24 34.04 -8.43
CA GLY A 326 6.55 35.45 -8.61
C GLY A 326 6.33 36.21 -7.30
N PHE A 327 7.04 37.32 -7.12
CA PHE A 327 6.89 38.20 -5.97
C PHE A 327 7.04 39.67 -6.36
N ASP A 328 6.54 40.54 -5.49
CA ASP A 328 6.76 41.99 -5.57
C ASP A 328 7.49 42.47 -4.30
N LEU A 329 8.19 43.60 -4.40
CA LEU A 329 8.76 44.29 -3.25
C LEU A 329 7.86 45.44 -2.83
N VAL A 330 7.58 45.52 -1.54
CA VAL A 330 6.77 46.59 -0.96
C VAL A 330 7.61 47.36 0.05
N ALA A 331 7.75 48.67 -0.17
CA ALA A 331 8.45 49.53 0.77
C ALA A 331 7.82 49.44 2.17
N ASN A 332 8.59 48.92 3.12
CA ASN A 332 8.14 48.68 4.49
C ASN A 332 8.41 49.89 5.40
N ASN A 333 9.19 50.87 4.93
CA ASN A 333 9.46 52.10 5.65
C ASN A 333 9.65 53.32 4.71
N GLN A 334 9.70 54.51 5.32
CA GLN A 334 9.84 55.78 4.60
C GLN A 334 11.14 55.91 3.79
N TRP A 335 12.21 55.20 4.21
CA TRP A 335 13.49 55.23 3.52
C TRP A 335 13.41 54.41 2.24
N ALA A 336 12.84 53.20 2.29
CA ALA A 336 12.59 52.37 1.11
C ALA A 336 11.75 53.12 0.06
N ALA A 337 10.67 53.78 0.49
CA ALA A 337 9.84 54.59 -0.40
C ALA A 337 10.60 55.77 -1.03
N LEU A 338 11.51 56.40 -0.29
CA LEU A 338 12.37 57.47 -0.83
C LEU A 338 13.34 56.93 -1.86
N TYR A 339 13.98 55.78 -1.62
CA TYR A 339 14.95 55.16 -2.51
C TYR A 339 14.34 54.72 -3.85
N GLU A 340 13.14 54.14 -3.83
CA GLU A 340 12.42 53.76 -5.05
C GLU A 340 12.13 54.96 -5.97
N ASN A 341 11.82 56.12 -5.39
CA ASN A 341 11.60 57.35 -6.15
C ASN A 341 12.90 57.90 -6.76
N LEU A 342 14.04 57.69 -6.09
CA LEU A 342 15.34 58.19 -6.54
C LEU A 342 15.98 57.32 -7.62
N ILE A 343 15.76 56.00 -7.57
CA ILE A 343 16.35 55.03 -8.49
C ILE A 343 15.23 54.17 -9.12
N PRO A 344 14.64 54.63 -10.24
CA PRO A 344 13.65 53.85 -10.96
C PRO A 344 14.23 52.49 -11.37
N GLY A 345 13.58 51.41 -10.94
CA GLY A 345 14.01 50.03 -11.26
C GLY A 345 14.86 49.34 -10.19
N LEU A 346 15.23 50.03 -9.09
CA LEU A 346 15.96 49.42 -7.97
C LEU A 346 15.24 48.18 -7.42
N ALA A 347 13.93 48.27 -7.19
CA ALA A 347 13.13 47.14 -6.73
C ALA A 347 13.19 45.92 -7.68
N LYS A 348 13.30 46.15 -9.00
CA LYS A 348 13.42 45.06 -9.98
C LYS A 348 14.79 44.40 -9.96
N MET A 349 15.85 45.18 -9.74
CA MET A 349 17.21 44.64 -9.60
C MET A 349 17.33 43.78 -8.35
N ILE A 350 16.88 44.31 -7.20
CA ILE A 350 16.85 43.59 -5.92
C ILE A 350 16.02 42.30 -6.06
N ALA A 351 14.84 42.37 -6.69
CA ALA A 351 14.01 41.19 -6.92
C ALA A 351 14.73 40.14 -7.79
N SER A 352 15.52 40.55 -8.79
CA SER A 352 16.28 39.61 -9.62
C SER A 352 17.37 38.89 -8.83
N GLU A 353 18.09 39.59 -7.95
CA GLU A 353 19.16 39.02 -7.13
C GLU A 353 18.60 38.07 -6.07
N VAL A 354 17.57 38.52 -5.33
CA VAL A 354 16.89 37.71 -4.31
C VAL A 354 16.24 36.45 -4.93
N GLY A 355 15.64 36.59 -6.11
CA GLY A 355 15.07 35.46 -6.85
C GLY A 355 16.11 34.42 -7.22
N GLY A 356 17.27 34.84 -7.76
CA GLY A 356 18.36 33.92 -8.13
C GLY A 356 18.93 33.16 -6.93
N ALA A 357 19.20 33.87 -5.84
CA ALA A 357 19.68 33.28 -4.58
C ALA A 357 18.69 32.27 -3.99
N MET A 358 17.40 32.62 -3.95
CA MET A 358 16.34 31.74 -3.45
C MET A 358 16.23 30.46 -4.28
N VAL A 359 16.29 30.56 -5.61
CA VAL A 359 16.23 29.41 -6.51
C VAL A 359 17.39 28.46 -6.24
N SER A 360 18.63 28.97 -6.19
CA SER A 360 19.81 28.15 -5.93
C SER A 360 19.70 27.43 -4.58
N ASN A 361 19.40 28.18 -3.51
CA ASN A 361 19.36 27.64 -2.15
C ASN A 361 18.26 26.59 -1.95
N VAL A 362 17.07 26.80 -2.52
CA VAL A 362 15.98 25.82 -2.42
C VAL A 362 16.35 24.57 -3.20
N THR A 363 16.83 24.70 -4.44
CA THR A 363 17.23 23.55 -5.27
C THR A 363 18.35 22.74 -4.62
N ASP A 364 19.33 23.38 -3.97
CA ASP A 364 20.40 22.67 -3.25
C ASP A 364 19.89 21.83 -2.07
N VAL A 365 18.77 22.21 -1.46
CA VAL A 365 18.18 21.48 -0.32
C VAL A 365 17.20 20.40 -0.78
N VAL A 366 16.27 20.72 -1.69
CA VAL A 366 15.22 19.77 -2.11
C VAL A 366 15.67 18.85 -3.24
N GLY A 367 16.69 19.23 -4.01
CA GLY A 367 17.20 18.46 -5.14
C GLY A 367 17.84 17.12 -4.75
N ASP A 368 18.25 16.99 -3.48
CA ASP A 368 18.85 15.77 -2.91
C ASP A 368 17.80 14.78 -2.35
N ILE A 369 16.50 15.11 -2.43
CA ILE A 369 15.44 14.22 -1.95
C ILE A 369 15.35 12.97 -2.85
N ASP A 370 15.71 11.82 -2.28
CA ASP A 370 15.54 10.48 -2.85
C ASP A 370 15.35 9.45 -1.74
N GLU A 371 14.10 9.31 -1.27
CA GLU A 371 13.75 8.45 -0.15
C GLU A 371 13.16 7.11 -0.57
N PHE A 372 13.59 6.08 0.13
CA PHE A 372 13.04 4.74 0.03
C PHE A 372 11.72 4.67 0.80
N LEU A 373 10.64 4.30 0.11
CA LEU A 373 9.39 3.87 0.73
C LEU A 373 9.56 2.43 1.18
N PHE A 374 9.35 1.44 0.31
CA PHE A 374 9.43 0.04 0.68
C PHE A 374 9.95 -0.82 -0.47
N GLU A 375 10.42 -2.01 -0.12
CA GLU A 375 10.86 -3.02 -1.06
C GLU A 375 9.71 -3.98 -1.38
N LEU A 376 9.71 -4.50 -2.60
CA LEU A 376 8.84 -5.58 -3.02
C LEU A 376 9.65 -6.88 -3.03
N PRO A 377 9.88 -7.51 -1.85
CA PRO A 377 10.79 -8.65 -1.76
C PRO A 377 10.29 -9.82 -2.60
N ALA A 378 11.23 -10.48 -3.26
CA ALA A 378 10.98 -11.78 -3.86
C ALA A 378 11.13 -12.88 -2.80
N GLU A 379 10.18 -13.81 -2.73
CA GLU A 379 10.28 -14.99 -1.87
C GLU A 379 10.32 -16.25 -2.72
N THR A 380 11.10 -17.23 -2.26
CA THR A 380 11.21 -18.52 -2.91
C THR A 380 10.64 -19.62 -2.02
N PHE A 381 9.75 -20.42 -2.59
CA PHE A 381 9.09 -21.54 -1.95
C PHE A 381 9.50 -22.85 -2.61
N ASP A 382 9.74 -23.86 -1.77
CA ASP A 382 10.07 -25.19 -2.21
C ASP A 382 8.81 -26.05 -2.28
N ILE A 383 8.46 -26.48 -3.49
CA ILE A 383 7.29 -27.32 -3.76
C ILE A 383 7.77 -28.58 -4.46
N GLY A 384 8.00 -29.64 -3.69
CA GLY A 384 8.56 -30.89 -4.20
C GLY A 384 9.94 -30.67 -4.81
N ASP A 385 10.10 -31.07 -6.06
CA ASP A 385 11.35 -30.90 -6.82
C ASP A 385 11.43 -29.54 -7.54
N LYS A 386 10.46 -28.65 -7.31
CA LYS A 386 10.40 -27.33 -7.92
C LYS A 386 10.67 -26.24 -6.90
N SER A 387 11.34 -25.20 -7.39
CA SER A 387 11.53 -23.93 -6.69
C SER A 387 10.63 -22.89 -7.35
N VAL A 388 9.72 -22.29 -6.58
CA VAL A 388 8.81 -21.24 -7.06
C VAL A 388 9.24 -19.91 -6.46
N THR A 389 9.65 -18.97 -7.29
CA THR A 389 9.95 -17.61 -6.86
C THR A 389 8.77 -16.70 -7.20
N VAL A 390 8.23 -16.05 -6.18
CA VAL A 390 7.13 -15.07 -6.26
C VAL A 390 7.73 -13.70 -6.04
N PHE A 391 7.41 -12.75 -6.91
CA PHE A 391 7.83 -11.37 -6.72
C PHE A 391 6.68 -10.42 -7.06
N PRO A 392 6.40 -9.44 -6.18
CA PRO A 392 5.40 -8.42 -6.49
C PRO A 392 5.91 -7.49 -7.59
N HIS A 393 5.00 -7.01 -8.42
CA HIS A 393 5.29 -6.02 -9.45
C HIS A 393 4.20 -4.96 -9.46
N MET A 394 4.58 -3.71 -9.18
CA MET A 394 3.67 -2.58 -9.30
C MET A 394 3.44 -2.24 -10.76
N THR A 395 2.17 -2.11 -11.12
CA THR A 395 1.73 -1.75 -12.47
C THR A 395 1.25 -0.30 -12.52
N ASP A 396 0.84 0.27 -11.38
CA ASP A 396 0.23 1.59 -11.32
C ASP A 396 0.39 2.23 -9.92
N ILE A 397 0.56 3.55 -9.89
CA ILE A 397 0.58 4.36 -8.67
C ILE A 397 -0.32 5.57 -8.91
N ARG A 398 -1.35 5.76 -8.07
CA ARG A 398 -2.29 6.87 -8.22
C ARG A 398 -2.80 7.37 -6.88
N SER A 399 -2.96 8.67 -6.77
CA SER A 399 -3.73 9.26 -5.69
C SER A 399 -5.22 9.30 -6.01
N TYR A 400 -6.06 9.20 -4.99
CA TYR A 400 -7.51 9.30 -5.14
C TYR A 400 -8.13 9.73 -3.80
N SER A 401 -9.30 10.34 -3.87
CA SER A 401 -10.07 10.74 -2.69
C SER A 401 -11.27 9.83 -2.47
N ILE A 402 -11.50 9.39 -1.24
CA ILE A 402 -12.76 8.77 -0.80
C ILE A 402 -13.27 9.56 0.41
N ASP A 403 -14.51 10.02 0.35
CA ASP A 403 -15.21 10.68 1.47
C ASP A 403 -14.40 11.81 2.14
N GLY A 404 -13.65 12.57 1.34
CA GLY A 404 -12.80 13.68 1.80
C GLY A 404 -11.43 13.27 2.37
N SER A 405 -11.12 11.97 2.39
CA SER A 405 -9.80 11.45 2.75
C SER A 405 -9.01 11.11 1.48
N TYR A 406 -7.74 11.49 1.45
CA TYR A 406 -6.85 11.28 0.31
C TYR A 406 -5.87 10.15 0.59
N TYR A 407 -5.60 9.33 -0.42
CA TYR A 407 -4.67 8.20 -0.33
C TYR A 407 -3.80 8.13 -1.55
N LEU A 408 -2.63 7.53 -1.37
CA LEU A 408 -1.78 7.04 -2.44
C LEU A 408 -1.97 5.52 -2.57
N ASN A 409 -2.48 5.08 -3.71
CA ASN A 409 -2.61 3.67 -4.06
C ASN A 409 -1.40 3.20 -4.85
N PHE A 410 -0.96 2.00 -4.52
CA PHE A 410 -0.03 1.21 -5.30
C PHE A 410 -0.78 -0.05 -5.75
N ALA A 411 -0.98 -0.22 -7.05
CA ALA A 411 -1.61 -1.42 -7.60
C ALA A 411 -0.57 -2.31 -8.27
N GLY A 412 -0.69 -3.62 -8.08
CA GLY A 412 0.28 -4.55 -8.62
C GLY A 412 -0.19 -5.98 -8.81
N VAL A 413 0.66 -6.74 -9.49
CA VAL A 413 0.49 -8.16 -9.79
C VAL A 413 1.56 -8.99 -9.08
N MET A 414 1.32 -10.28 -8.90
CA MET A 414 2.33 -11.22 -8.42
C MET A 414 2.85 -12.02 -9.60
N ASN A 415 4.11 -11.79 -9.96
CA ASN A 415 4.76 -12.58 -10.99
C ASN A 415 5.37 -13.82 -10.37
N THR A 416 5.33 -14.93 -11.13
CA THR A 416 5.85 -16.22 -10.69
C THR A 416 6.85 -16.78 -11.68
N SER A 417 8.00 -17.21 -11.18
CA SER A 417 8.95 -18.04 -11.92
C SER A 417 9.08 -19.41 -11.25
N VAL A 418 9.25 -20.45 -12.06
CA VAL A 418 9.33 -21.84 -11.58
C VAL A 418 10.56 -22.48 -12.20
N ASN A 419 11.44 -22.99 -11.34
CA ASN A 419 12.67 -23.68 -11.74
C ASN A 419 12.62 -25.13 -11.27
N THR A 420 13.04 -26.05 -12.14
CA THR A 420 13.33 -27.44 -11.75
C THR A 420 14.66 -27.48 -11.01
N ARG A 421 14.74 -28.23 -9.92
CA ARG A 421 15.98 -28.41 -9.16
C ARG A 421 16.97 -29.34 -9.84
#